data_AF-A0A378BA70-F1
#
_entry.id   AF-A0A378BA70-F1
#
_cell.length_a   1.000
_cell.length_b   1.000
_cell.length_c   1.000
_cell.angle_alpha   90.00
_cell.angle_beta   90.00
_cell.angle_gamma   90.00
#
_symmetry.space_group_name_H-M   'P 1'
#
loop_
_entity.id
_entity.type
_entity.pdbx_description
1 polymer ?
#
loop_
_entity_poly.entity_id
_entity_poly.type
_entity_poly.pdbx_seq_one_letter_code
_entity_poly.pdbx_strand_id
1 'polypeptide(L)' 'MSNVPAELKYSKEHEWLRKEADGTYTVGITEHAQELLGDMVFVDLPEVGATVEAAPIARLPNP' A
#
# COMPACT_ATOMS: atom_id res chain seq x y z
N MET A 1 -1.19 -5.17 17.87
CA MET A 1 -0.17 -5.87 17.07
C MET A 1 -0.55 -5.62 15.63
N SER A 2 0.31 -4.93 14.88
CA SER A 2 0.05 -4.60 13.49
C SER A 2 -0.07 -5.88 12.66
N ASN A 3 -1.14 -6.03 11.89
CA ASN A 3 -1.37 -7.20 11.05
C ASN A 3 -0.60 -7.04 9.72
N VAL A 4 0.24 -8.02 9.36
CA VAL A 4 1.06 -8.00 8.14
C VAL A 4 0.78 -9.27 7.33
N PRO A 5 -0.24 -9.26 6.44
CA PRO A 5 -0.54 -10.40 5.57
C PRO A 5 0.63 -10.77 4.63
N ALA A 6 1.02 -12.05 4.60
CA ALA A 6 2.17 -12.53 3.80
C ALA A 6 1.93 -12.54 2.29
N GLU A 7 0.67 -12.49 1.86
CA GLU A 7 0.24 -12.47 0.45
C GLU A 7 0.40 -11.09 -0.23
N LEU A 8 0.66 -10.05 0.56
CA LEU A 8 0.83 -8.69 0.07
C LEU A 8 2.30 -8.38 -0.24
N LYS A 9 2.52 -7.49 -1.21
CA LYS A 9 3.81 -6.81 -1.38
C LYS A 9 3.78 -5.52 -0.59
N TYR A 10 4.91 -5.08 -0.06
CA TYR A 10 4.99 -3.87 0.77
C TYR A 10 6.05 -2.91 0.24
N SER A 11 5.79 -1.61 0.35
CA SER A 11 6.77 -0.55 0.11
C SER A 11 7.46 -0.16 1.44
N LYS A 12 8.61 0.52 1.34
CA LYS A 12 9.25 1.15 2.50
C LYS A 12 8.44 2.33 3.05
N GLU A 13 7.49 2.83 2.28
CA GLU A 13 6.65 3.99 2.58
C GLU A 13 5.33 3.56 3.25
N HIS A 14 5.31 2.36 3.84
CA HIS A 14 4.17 1.83 4.57
C HIS A 14 2.91 1.62 3.73
N GLU A 15 3.09 1.28 2.46
CA GLU A 15 2.02 0.87 1.56
C GLU A 15 2.07 -0.63 1.30
N TRP A 16 0.94 -1.20 0.90
CA TRP A 16 0.84 -2.58 0.44
C TRP A 16 0.19 -2.65 -0.94
N LEU A 17 0.55 -3.69 -1.68
CA LEU A 17 -0.06 -4.06 -2.96
C LEU A 17 -0.60 -5.48 -2.87
N ARG A 18 -1.86 -5.66 -3.28
CA ARG A 18 -2.51 -6.96 -3.45
C ARG A 18 -2.75 -7.19 -4.93
N LYS A 19 -2.33 -8.35 -5.43
CA LYS A 19 -2.63 -8.76 -6.81
C LYS A 19 -4.05 -9.31 -6.88
N GLU A 20 -4.85 -8.79 -7.79
CA GLU A 20 -6.20 -9.26 -8.05
C GLU A 20 -6.22 -10.32 -9.17
N ALA A 21 -7.32 -11.06 -9.28
CA ALA A 21 -7.44 -12.17 -10.23
C ALA A 21 -7.43 -11.72 -11.71
N ASP A 22 -7.86 -10.49 -11.99
CA ASP A 22 -7.89 -9.89 -13.33
C ASP A 22 -6.55 -9.30 -13.78
N GLY A 23 -5.51 -9.42 -12.94
CA GLY A 23 -4.18 -8.89 -13.20
C GLY A 23 -3.97 -7.45 -12.75
N THR A 24 -4.99 -6.79 -12.18
CA THR A 24 -4.85 -5.48 -11.54
C THR A 24 -4.23 -5.60 -10.14
N TYR A 25 -3.87 -4.46 -9.57
CA TYR A 25 -3.33 -4.37 -8.21
C TYR A 25 -4.16 -3.40 -7.38
N THR A 26 -4.57 -3.83 -6.20
CA THR A 26 -5.12 -2.96 -5.17
C THR A 26 -3.96 -2.41 -4.33
N VAL A 27 -3.97 -1.10 -4.08
CA VAL A 27 -2.97 -0.42 -3.24
C VAL A 27 -3.65 0.15 -1.99
N GLY A 28 -2.96 0.12 -0.86
CA GLY A 28 -3.42 0.75 0.38
C GLY A 28 -2.27 1.00 1.36
N ILE A 29 -2.57 1.57 2.52
CA ILE A 29 -1.60 1.80 3.60
C ILE A 29 -1.61 0.67 4.63
N THR A 30 -0.45 0.41 5.24
CA THR A 30 -0.29 -0.63 6.26
C THR A 30 -0.98 -0.24 7.58
N GLU A 31 -1.28 -1.25 8.41
CA GLU A 31 -1.82 -1.05 9.76
C GLU A 31 -0.94 -0.12 10.62
N HIS A 32 0.38 -0.17 10.42
CA HIS A 32 1.29 0.73 11.12
C HIS A 32 1.14 2.19 10.67
N ALA A 33 0.94 2.43 9.37
CA ALA A 33 0.71 3.78 8.87
C ALA A 33 -0.61 4.37 9.40
N GLN A 34 -1.70 3.60 9.43
CA GLN A 34 -2.97 4.12 9.96
C GLN A 34 -2.92 4.35 11.48
N GLU A 35 -2.20 3.52 12.24
CA GLU A 35 -1.96 3.78 13.68
C GLU A 35 -1.22 5.12 13.92
N LEU A 36 -0.27 5.47 13.05
CA LEU A 36 0.50 6.73 13.15
C LEU A 36 -0.29 7.96 12.69
N LEU A 37 -1.14 7.80 11.68
CA LEU A 37 -2.00 8.88 11.17
C LEU A 37 -3.15 9.21 12.14
N GLY A 38 -3.58 8.23 12.94
CA GLY A 38 -4.70 8.38 13.83
C GLY A 38 -6.04 8.40 13.09
N ASP A 39 -7.01 9.14 13.61
CA ASP A 39 -8.36 9.16 13.05
C ASP A 39 -8.39 9.95 11.73
N MET A 40 -8.50 9.23 10.62
CA MET A 40 -8.48 9.80 9.27
C MET A 40 -9.78 10.55 8.97
N VAL A 41 -9.68 11.83 8.64
CA VAL A 41 -10.84 12.68 8.28
C VAL A 41 -10.95 12.98 6.80
N PHE A 42 -9.87 12.77 6.03
CA PHE A 42 -9.80 13.07 4.60
C PHE A 42 -8.77 12.18 3.90
N VAL A 43 -9.06 11.84 2.64
CA VAL A 43 -8.13 11.16 1.72
C VAL A 43 -8.24 11.84 0.37
N ASP A 44 -7.10 12.24 -0.19
CA ASP A 44 -7.02 12.69 -1.57
C ASP A 44 -6.67 11.49 -2.46
N LEU A 45 -7.47 11.26 -3.51
CA LEU A 45 -7.31 10.12 -4.40
C LEU A 45 -7.06 10.62 -5.83
N PRO A 46 -6.21 9.93 -6.60
CA PRO A 46 -6.03 10.26 -8.01
C PRO A 46 -7.33 10.04 -8.79
N GLU A 47 -7.49 10.78 -9.88
CA GLU A 47 -8.60 10.58 -10.80
C GLU A 47 -8.50 9.20 -11.49
N VAL A 48 -9.64 8.59 -11.77
CA VAL A 48 -9.70 7.34 -12.52
C VAL A 48 -9.12 7.56 -13.92
N GLY A 49 -8.11 6.77 -14.29
CA GLY A 49 -7.43 6.87 -15.58
C GLY A 49 -6.19 7.78 -15.56
N ALA A 50 -5.87 8.42 -14.42
CA ALA A 50 -4.61 9.13 -14.26
C ALA A 50 -3.43 8.17 -14.44
N THR A 51 -2.39 8.62 -15.15
CA THR A 51 -1.13 7.88 -15.26
C THR A 51 -0.23 8.26 -14.10
N VAL A 52 0.24 7.25 -13.36
CA VAL A 52 1.16 7.42 -12.23
C VAL A 52 2.47 6.70 -12.50
N GLU A 53 3.58 7.24 -12.00
CA GLU A 53 4.88 6.57 -12.03
C GLU A 53 5.10 5.77 -10.75
N ALA A 54 5.81 4.65 -10.86
CA ALA A 54 6.13 3.84 -9.69
C ALA A 54 7.12 4.59 -8.80
N ALA A 55 6.76 4.77 -7.53
CA ALA A 55 7.72 5.15 -6.51
C ALA A 55 8.77 4.02 -6.32
N PRO A 56 9.97 4.31 -5.80
CA PRO A 56 11.02 3.32 -5.64
C PRO A 56 10.57 2.19 -4.70
N ILE A 57 10.15 1.04 -5.27
CA ILE A 57 9.85 -0.16 -4.50
C ILE A 57 11.12 -0.71 -3.88
N ALA A 58 11.29 -0.41 -2.61
CA ALA A 58 12.31 -1.06 -1.82
C ALA A 58 11.90 -2.50 -1.50
N ARG A 59 12.57 -3.43 -2.16
CA ARG A 59 12.50 -4.86 -1.84
C ARG A 59 12.81 -5.04 -0.35
N LEU A 60 11.81 -5.42 0.46
CA LEU A 60 12.07 -5.83 1.83
C LEU A 60 13.07 -7.01 1.80
N PRO A 61 14.07 -7.04 2.71
CA PRO A 61 14.95 -8.19 2.82
C PRO A 61 14.09 -9.42 3.11
N ASN A 62 14.33 -10.48 2.34
CA ASN A 62 13.74 -11.79 2.60
C ASN A 62 14.19 -12.24 4.01
N PRO A 63 13.32 -12.89 4.81
CA PRO A 63 13.74 -13.44 6.09
C PRO A 63 14.89 -14.44 5.96
#